data_AF-A0A0E9LX44-F1
#
_entry.id   AF-A0A0E9LX44-F1
#
_cell.length_a   1.000
_cell.length_b   1.000
_cell.length_c   1.000
_cell.angle_alpha   90.00
_cell.angle_beta   90.00
_cell.angle_gamma   90.00
#
_symmetry.space_group_name_H-M   'P 1'
#
loop_
_entity.id
_entity.type
_entity.pdbx_description
1 polymer ?
#
loop_
_entity_poly.entity_id
_entity_poly.type
_entity_poly.pdbx_seq_one_letter_code
_entity_poly.pdbx_strand_id
1 'polypeptide(L)' 'MGAIAARAAVRGAALNVQINAKEYPDKSYNDKVLKTVTEILSKSQQLEEDILTLVHRQMQG' A
#
# COMPACT_ATOMS: atom_id res chain seq x y z
N MET A 1 -2.63 4.20 -15.80
CA MET A 1 -1.20 3.85 -15.61
C MET A 1 -0.63 4.39 -14.30
N GLY A 2 -0.71 5.70 -14.00
CA GLY A 2 -0.10 6.29 -12.79
C GLY A 2 -0.54 5.68 -11.45
N ALA A 3 -1.85 5.50 -11.23
CA ALA A 3 -2.38 4.92 -9.98
C ALA A 3 -1.88 3.49 -9.72
N ILE A 4 -1.90 2.64 -10.76
CA ILE A 4 -1.42 1.25 -10.69
C ILE A 4 0.08 1.20 -10.36
N ALA A 5 0.88 2.05 -11.01
CA ALA A 5 2.31 2.13 -10.73
C ALA A 5 2.58 2.60 -9.28
N ALA A 6 1.80 3.56 -8.77
CA ALA A 6 1.92 4.04 -7.40
C ALA A 6 1.58 2.93 -6.38
N ARG A 7 0.50 2.17 -6.56
CA ARG A 7 0.17 1.03 -5.69
C ARG A 7 1.25 -0.06 -5.76
N ALA A 8 1.78 -0.35 -6.95
CA ALA A 8 2.88 -1.30 -7.10
C ALA A 8 4.12 -0.87 -6.30
N ALA A 9 4.48 0.42 -6.32
CA ALA A 9 5.56 0.97 -5.52
C ALA A 9 5.31 0.82 -4.01
N VAL A 10 4.08 1.12 -3.55
CA VAL A 10 3.70 0.94 -2.14
C VAL A 10 3.81 -0.54 -1.72
N ARG A 11 3.36 -1.47 -2.57
CA ARG A 11 3.51 -2.92 -2.32
C ARG A 11 4.97 -3.34 -2.23
N GLY A 12 5.82 -2.85 -3.14
CA GLY A 12 7.26 -3.12 -3.09
C GLY A 12 7.91 -2.61 -1.81
N ALA A 13 7.60 -1.38 -1.40
CA ALA A 13 8.10 -0.81 -0.16
C ALA A 13 7.63 -1.59 1.08
N ALA A 14 6.35 -1.99 1.10
CA ALA A 14 5.79 -2.80 2.19
C ALA A 14 6.50 -4.15 2.34
N LEU A 15 6.82 -4.82 1.23
CA LEU A 15 7.57 -6.09 1.26
C LEU A 15 8.95 -5.91 1.89
N ASN A 16 9.67 -4.85 1.52
CA ASN A 16 10.99 -4.55 2.10
C ASN A 16 10.88 -4.34 3.62
N VAL A 17 9.86 -3.60 4.08
CA VAL A 17 9.64 -3.39 5.51
C VAL A 17 9.29 -4.69 6.23
N GLN A 18 8.42 -5.52 5.65
CA GLN A 18 8.03 -6.81 6.25
C GLN A 18 9.20 -7.80 6.35
N ILE A 19 10.10 -7.81 5.36
CA ILE A 19 11.33 -8.63 5.40
C ILE A 19 12.21 -8.18 6.56
N ASN A 20 12.54 -6.88 6.61
CA ASN A 20 13.42 -6.32 7.63
C ASN A 20 12.81 -6.41 9.05
N ALA A 21 11.50 -6.22 9.19
CA ALA A 21 10.82 -6.27 10.48
C ALA A 21 10.81 -7.68 11.11
N LYS A 22 10.84 -8.76 10.30
CA LYS A 22 10.92 -10.14 10.83
C LYS A 22 12.23 -10.42 11.56
N GLU A 23 13.31 -9.76 11.14
CA GLU A 23 14.64 -9.95 11.70
C GLU A 23 14.94 -8.98 12.85
N TYR A 24 14.05 -8.01 13.11
CA TYR A 24 14.23 -7.02 14.17
C TYR A 24 13.81 -7.57 15.54
N PRO A 25 14.62 -7.40 16.60
CA PRO A 25 14.38 -8.06 17.90
C PRO A 25 13.24 -7.46 18.73
N ASP A 26 12.87 -6.19 18.54
CA ASP A 26 11.78 -5.56 19.29
C ASP A 26 10.41 -5.91 18.70
N LYS A 27 9.72 -6.86 19.34
CA LYS A 27 8.39 -7.30 18.92
C LYS A 27 7.32 -6.20 18.98
N SER A 28 7.37 -5.31 19.98
CA SER A 28 6.36 -4.25 20.10
C SER A 28 6.49 -3.23 18.98
N TYR A 29 7.73 -2.90 18.61
CA TYR A 29 8.01 -2.09 17.44
C TYR A 29 7.55 -2.78 16.15
N ASN A 30 7.85 -4.07 15.99
CA ASN A 30 7.45 -4.84 14.82
C ASN A 30 5.93 -4.88 14.64
N ASP A 31 5.18 -5.15 15.71
CA ASP A 31 3.71 -5.20 15.65
C ASP A 31 3.12 -3.85 15.22
N LYS A 32 3.67 -2.74 15.74
CA LYS A 32 3.28 -1.39 15.32
C LYS A 32 3.57 -1.14 13.84
N VAL A 33 4.78 -1.44 13.41
CA VAL A 33 5.21 -1.25 12.01
C VAL A 33 4.37 -2.10 11.05
N LEU A 34 4.16 -3.37 11.36
CA LEU A 34 3.37 -4.29 10.53
C LEU A 34 1.91 -3.85 10.44
N LYS A 35 1.34 -3.34 11.53
CA LYS A 35 0.00 -2.74 11.54
C LYS A 35 -0.05 -1.51 10.62
N THR A 36 0.88 -0.57 10.76
CA THR A 36 0.95 0.63 9.91
C THR A 36 1.15 0.28 8.43
N VAL A 37 2.00 -0.69 8.11
CA VAL A 37 2.19 -1.16 6.72
C VAL A 37 0.89 -1.72 6.14
N THR A 38 0.14 -2.49 6.95
CA THR A 38 -1.14 -3.06 6.53
C THR A 38 -2.18 -1.96 6.25
N GLU A 39 -2.25 -0.94 7.10
CA GLU A 39 -3.13 0.22 6.91
C GLU A 39 -2.76 1.00 5.63
N ILE A 40 -1.48 1.23 5.38
CA ILE A 40 -0.99 1.90 4.16
C ILE A 40 -1.33 1.07 2.92
N LEU A 41 -1.14 -0.25 2.95
CA LEU A 41 -1.48 -1.14 1.84
C LEU A 41 -2.97 -1.06 1.51
N SER A 42 -3.84 -1.20 2.52
CA SER A 42 -5.30 -1.12 2.34
C SER A 42 -5.71 0.25 1.78
N LYS A 43 -5.18 1.33 2.34
CA LYS A 43 -5.49 2.69 1.87
C LYS A 43 -5.00 2.93 0.43
N SER A 44 -3.81 2.42 0.07
CA SER A 44 -3.28 2.56 -1.28
C SER A 44 -4.12 1.82 -2.33
N GLN A 45 -4.69 0.67 -1.96
CA GLN A 45 -5.61 -0.05 -2.82
C GLN A 45 -6.91 0.72 -3.03
N GLN A 46 -7.52 1.21 -1.94
CA GLN A 46 -8.74 2.02 -2.04
C GLN A 46 -8.54 3.24 -2.94
N LEU A 47 -7.42 3.96 -2.76
CA LEU A 47 -7.09 5.14 -3.58
C LEU A 47 -6.88 4.77 -5.07
N GLU A 48 -6.26 3.63 -5.37
CA GLU A 48 -6.17 3.16 -6.76
C GLU A 48 -7.57 2.93 -7.37
N GLU A 49 -8.43 2.21 -6.65
CA GLU A 49 -9.79 1.88 -7.10
C GLU A 49 -10.63 3.14 -7.30
N ASP A 50 -10.54 4.11 -6.39
CA ASP A 50 -11.24 5.40 -6.48
C ASP A 50 -10.77 6.19 -7.71
N ILE A 51 -9.47 6.23 -7.98
CA ILE A 51 -8.90 6.92 -9.15
C ILE A 51 -9.33 6.23 -10.45
N LEU A 52 -9.26 4.90 -10.52
CA LEU A 52 -9.69 4.16 -11.70
C LEU A 52 -11.18 4.37 -11.97
N THR A 53 -12.01 4.36 -10.92
CA THR A 53 -13.45 4.63 -11.03
C THR A 53 -13.72 6.03 -11.55
N LEU A 54 -13.02 7.04 -11.02
CA LEU A 54 -13.14 8.43 -11.48
C LEU A 54 -12.77 8.57 -12.96
N VAL A 55 -11.64 7.98 -13.37
CA VAL A 55 -11.17 8.04 -14.76
C VAL A 55 -12.15 7.32 -15.70
N HIS A 56 -12.62 6.13 -15.34
CA HIS A 56 -13.62 5.41 -16.14
C HIS A 56 -14.91 6.22 -16.30
N ARG A 57 -15.37 6.88 -15.23
CA ARG A 57 -16.56 7.74 -15.29
C ARG A 57 -16.37 8.92 -16.25
N GLN A 58 -15.18 9.53 -16.28
CA GLN A 58 -14.85 10.62 -17.21
C GLN A 58 -14.74 10.15 -18.67
N MET A 59 -14.45 8.88 -18.93
CA MET A 59 -14.37 8.33 -20.29
C MET A 59 -15.72 7.94 -20.89
N GLN A 60 -16.75 7.77 -20.05
CA GLN A 60 -18.10 7.34 -20.46
C GLN A 60 -19.10 8.50 -20.62
N GLY A 61 -18.69 9.73 -20.30
CA GLY A 61 -19.46 10.96 -20.52
C GLY A 61 -18.88 11.78 -21.66
#